data_AF-A0A2G8JJ12-F1
#
_entry.id   AF-A0A2G8JJ12-F1
#
_cell.length_a   1.000
_cell.length_b   1.000
_cell.length_c   1.000
_cell.angle_alpha   90.00
_cell.angle_beta   90.00
_cell.angle_gamma   90.00
#
_symmetry.space_group_name_H-M   'P 1'
#
loop_
_entity.id
_entity.type
_entity.pdbx_description
1 polymer ?
#
loop_
_entity_poly.entity_id
_entity_poly.type
_entity_poly.pdbx_seq_one_letter_code
_entity_poly.pdbx_strand_id
1 'polypeptide(L)'
;MNFQNLAGQLVGWRFLGRQLGLTAGILDNIERDNKGDSKEIKYQTLLHWKRTSEQPTIGCLAKALKEDDRADLAVFVMEGDNSAEDFVLYTERCREDYVLIPQRKEHIFQYHKKPNETITGVLVYDNWDDDTGGTAHRIAGGPGENCIKVKVTSQILRGMDFTFFVYGHKC
;
A
#
# COMPACT_ATOMS: atom_id res chain seq x y z
N MET A 1 0.64 -11.55 -3.55
CA MET A 1 1.51 -10.56 -4.23
C MET A 1 2.48 -11.28 -5.16
N ASN A 2 2.42 -10.99 -6.46
CA ASN A 2 3.28 -11.64 -7.46
C ASN A 2 4.55 -10.81 -7.73
N PHE A 3 5.65 -11.12 -7.02
CA PHE A 3 6.95 -10.45 -7.22
C PHE A 3 7.52 -10.64 -8.63
N GLN A 4 7.14 -11.67 -9.39
CA GLN A 4 7.62 -11.85 -10.76
C GLN A 4 7.07 -10.78 -11.70
N ASN A 5 5.82 -10.34 -11.49
CA ASN A 5 5.24 -9.25 -12.27
C ASN A 5 5.88 -7.91 -11.90
N LEU A 6 6.08 -7.65 -10.59
CA LEU A 6 6.75 -6.45 -10.12
C LEU A 6 8.20 -6.39 -10.63
N ALA A 7 8.95 -7.49 -10.54
CA ALA A 7 10.32 -7.60 -11.03
C ALA A 7 10.45 -7.29 -12.53
N GLY A 8 9.44 -7.63 -13.33
CA GLY A 8 9.40 -7.30 -14.75
C GLY A 8 9.30 -5.79 -15.03
N GLN A 9 8.69 -5.02 -14.12
CA GLN A 9 8.44 -3.59 -14.29
C GLN A 9 9.44 -2.69 -13.55
N LEU A 10 10.22 -3.26 -12.63
CA LEU A 10 11.28 -2.55 -11.93
C LEU A 10 12.40 -2.13 -12.88
N VAL A 11 12.86 -0.89 -12.75
CA VAL A 11 14.01 -0.37 -13.52
C VAL A 11 15.29 -0.58 -12.70
N GLY A 12 15.33 -0.06 -11.47
CA GLY A 12 16.42 -0.24 -10.52
C GLY A 12 16.09 -1.24 -9.40
N TRP A 13 17.02 -2.13 -9.08
CA TRP A 13 16.87 -3.09 -7.96
C TRP A 13 17.82 -2.80 -6.80
N ARG A 14 19.00 -2.20 -7.08
CA ARG A 14 19.99 -1.90 -6.05
C ARG A 14 19.52 -0.82 -5.09
N PHE A 15 18.95 0.26 -5.62
CA PHE A 15 18.44 1.35 -4.79
C PHE A 15 17.26 0.87 -3.94
N LEU A 16 16.27 0.25 -4.58
CA LEU A 16 15.14 -0.37 -3.90
C LEU A 16 15.59 -1.35 -2.82
N GLY A 17 16.50 -2.27 -3.13
CA GLY A 17 17.03 -3.24 -2.17
C GLY A 17 17.66 -2.59 -0.93
N ARG A 18 18.37 -1.47 -1.11
CA ARG A 18 18.94 -0.69 0.01
C ARG A 18 17.87 -0.03 0.86
N GLN A 19 16.84 0.56 0.24
CA GLN A 19 15.71 1.14 0.98
C GLN A 19 14.94 0.08 1.77
N LEU A 20 14.91 -1.14 1.25
CA LEU A 20 14.35 -2.31 1.92
C LEU A 20 15.28 -2.93 2.99
N GLY A 21 16.44 -2.32 3.25
CA GLY A 21 17.37 -2.74 4.30
C GLY A 21 18.34 -3.85 3.90
N LEU A 22 18.44 -4.21 2.61
CA LEU A 22 19.42 -5.18 2.14
C LEU A 22 20.82 -4.56 2.05
N THR A 23 21.82 -5.27 2.54
CA THR A 23 23.22 -4.81 2.49
C THR A 23 23.78 -4.91 1.08
N ALA A 24 24.79 -4.08 0.76
CA ALA A 24 25.47 -4.12 -0.53
C ALA A 24 26.04 -5.52 -0.85
N GLY A 25 26.60 -6.22 0.15
CA GLY A 25 27.12 -7.57 -0.04
C GLY A 25 26.03 -8.60 -0.41
N ILE A 26 24.83 -8.48 0.13
CA ILE A 26 23.69 -9.32 -0.27
C ILE A 26 23.31 -9.03 -1.73
N LEU A 27 23.22 -7.76 -2.10
CA LEU A 27 22.88 -7.34 -3.45
C LEU A 27 23.91 -7.82 -4.48
N ASP A 28 25.20 -7.74 -4.17
CA ASP A 28 26.27 -8.21 -5.05
C ASP A 28 26.27 -9.74 -5.19
N ASN A 29 25.96 -10.47 -4.12
CA ASN A 29 25.75 -11.93 -4.19
C ASN A 29 24.56 -12.27 -5.11
N ILE A 30 23.42 -11.59 -4.95
CA ILE A 30 22.23 -11.80 -5.79
C ILE A 30 22.55 -11.55 -7.28
N GLU A 31 23.28 -10.48 -7.61
CA GLU A 31 23.67 -10.21 -9.00
C GLU A 31 24.62 -11.27 -9.54
N ARG A 32 25.62 -11.67 -8.75
CA ARG A 32 26.59 -12.69 -9.17
C ARG A 32 25.91 -14.03 -9.46
N ASP A 33 24.97 -14.42 -8.62
CA ASP A 33 24.31 -15.72 -8.69
C ASP A 33 23.24 -15.78 -9.81
N ASN A 34 22.72 -14.63 -10.25
CA ASN A 34 21.68 -14.52 -11.28
C ASN A 34 22.16 -13.74 -12.52
N LYS A 35 23.47 -13.78 -12.77
CA LYS A 35 24.13 -12.98 -13.80
C LYS A 35 23.52 -13.25 -15.19
N GLY A 36 23.08 -12.18 -15.85
CA GLY A 36 22.52 -12.24 -17.21
C GLY A 36 20.99 -12.21 -17.27
N ASP A 37 20.29 -12.38 -16.14
CA ASP A 37 18.84 -12.24 -16.07
C ASP A 37 18.46 -11.07 -15.16
N SER A 38 18.23 -9.91 -15.78
CA SER A 38 17.85 -8.68 -15.06
C SER A 38 16.54 -8.82 -14.30
N LYS A 39 15.59 -9.62 -14.80
CA LYS A 39 14.31 -9.83 -14.15
C LYS A 39 14.49 -10.73 -12.93
N GLU A 40 15.29 -11.79 -13.05
CA GLU A 40 15.57 -12.69 -11.94
C GLU A 40 16.33 -11.98 -10.81
N ILE A 41 17.29 -11.12 -11.13
CA ILE A 41 17.99 -10.29 -10.12
C ILE A 41 16.99 -9.42 -9.32
N LYS A 42 16.05 -8.76 -10.01
CA LYS A 42 15.00 -7.95 -9.38
C LYS A 42 14.08 -8.81 -8.50
N TYR A 43 13.67 -9.97 -9.00
CA TYR A 43 12.83 -10.91 -8.27
C TYR A 43 13.52 -11.43 -7.00
N GLN A 44 14.77 -11.87 -7.11
CA GLN A 44 15.55 -12.37 -5.98
C GLN A 44 15.82 -11.28 -4.95
N THR A 45 15.96 -10.02 -5.36
CA THR A 45 16.06 -8.87 -4.44
C THR A 45 14.79 -8.73 -3.59
N LEU A 46 13.61 -8.72 -4.22
CA LEU A 46 12.32 -8.64 -3.53
C LEU A 46 12.08 -9.86 -2.63
N LEU A 47 12.45 -11.05 -3.11
CA LEU A 47 12.29 -12.31 -2.38
C LEU A 47 13.21 -12.38 -1.16
N HIS A 48 14.45 -11.94 -1.29
CA HIS A 48 15.40 -11.90 -0.18
C HIS A 48 14.92 -10.93 0.90
N TRP A 49 14.47 -9.73 0.52
CA TRP A 49 13.86 -8.78 1.47
C TRP A 49 12.68 -9.41 2.22
N LYS A 50 11.74 -10.06 1.51
CA LYS A 50 10.59 -10.72 2.16
C LYS A 50 11.01 -11.81 3.15
N ARG A 51 12.13 -12.49 2.90
CA ARG A 51 12.62 -13.58 3.77
C ARG A 51 13.40 -13.09 4.99
N THR A 52 14.08 -11.95 4.88
CA THR A 52 15.01 -11.48 5.91
C THR A 52 14.51 -10.29 6.71
N SER A 53 13.48 -9.58 6.24
CA SER A 53 12.87 -8.51 7.02
C SER A 53 12.10 -9.10 8.22
N GLU A 54 12.20 -8.45 9.38
CA GLU A 54 11.43 -8.83 10.57
C GLU A 54 9.92 -8.66 10.36
N GLN A 55 9.52 -7.65 9.57
CA GLN A 55 8.12 -7.36 9.23
C GLN A 55 8.01 -6.87 7.77
N PRO A 56 8.06 -7.78 6.78
CA PRO A 56 7.94 -7.43 5.37
C PRO A 56 6.49 -7.06 5.03
N THR A 57 6.13 -5.79 5.18
CA THR A 57 4.80 -5.29 4.84
C THR A 57 4.77 -4.67 3.44
N ILE A 58 3.59 -4.74 2.80
CA ILE A 58 3.33 -4.04 1.54
C ILE A 58 3.57 -2.53 1.68
N GLY A 59 3.27 -1.95 2.85
CA GLY A 59 3.53 -0.54 3.13
C GLY A 59 5.01 -0.18 3.06
N CYS A 60 5.90 -1.02 3.60
CA CYS A 60 7.35 -0.82 3.49
C CYS A 60 7.82 -0.83 2.03
N LEU A 61 7.29 -1.76 1.23
CA LEU A 61 7.63 -1.84 -0.20
C LEU A 61 7.04 -0.68 -1.01
N ALA A 62 5.78 -0.31 -0.76
CA ALA A 62 5.13 0.81 -1.42
C ALA A 62 5.85 2.13 -1.13
N LYS A 63 6.30 2.33 0.12
CA LYS A 63 7.12 3.48 0.50
C LYS A 63 8.45 3.48 -0.25
N ALA A 64 9.18 2.37 -0.25
CA ALA A 64 10.46 2.27 -0.95
C ALA A 64 10.32 2.48 -2.48
N LEU A 65 9.20 2.06 -3.08
CA LEU A 65 8.89 2.31 -4.49
C LEU A 65 8.58 3.79 -4.76
N LYS A 66 7.87 4.48 -3.85
CA LYS A 66 7.65 5.94 -3.97
C LYS A 66 8.95 6.73 -3.88
N GLU A 67 9.85 6.34 -2.98
CA GLU A 67 11.17 6.97 -2.82
C GLU A 67 12.10 6.72 -4.01
N ASP A 68 11.79 5.72 -4.86
CA ASP A 68 12.47 5.44 -6.13
C ASP A 68 11.71 6.05 -7.35
N ASP A 69 10.84 7.05 -7.12
CA ASP A 69 9.99 7.70 -8.13
C ASP A 69 9.06 6.72 -8.90
N ARG A 70 8.76 5.56 -8.31
CA ARG A 70 7.86 4.53 -8.87
C ARG A 70 6.53 4.47 -8.12
N ALA A 71 5.90 5.63 -7.96
CA ALA A 71 4.56 5.73 -7.37
C ALA A 71 3.52 4.88 -8.13
N ASP A 72 3.70 4.73 -9.45
CA ASP A 72 2.91 3.82 -10.31
C ASP A 72 2.97 2.37 -9.81
N LEU A 73 4.17 1.88 -9.48
CA LEU A 73 4.37 0.54 -8.93
C LEU A 73 3.94 0.43 -7.48
N ALA A 74 4.08 1.50 -6.70
CA ALA A 74 3.60 1.53 -5.33
C ALA A 74 2.08 1.31 -5.29
N VAL A 75 1.34 2.01 -6.17
CA VAL A 75 -0.11 1.79 -6.37
C VAL A 75 -0.37 0.37 -6.84
N PHE A 76 0.32 -0.11 -7.88
CA PHE A 76 0.17 -1.50 -8.37
C PHE A 76 0.42 -2.56 -7.29
N VAL A 77 1.39 -2.37 -6.41
CA VAL A 77 1.73 -3.30 -5.32
C VAL A 77 0.72 -3.23 -4.19
N MET A 78 0.19 -2.04 -3.89
CA MET A 78 -0.92 -1.85 -2.96
C MET A 78 -2.22 -2.45 -3.50
N GLU A 79 -2.43 -2.41 -4.81
CA GLU A 79 -3.56 -3.04 -5.52
C GLU A 79 -3.32 -4.54 -5.79
N GLY A 80 -2.07 -5.02 -5.67
CA GLY A 80 -1.58 -6.25 -6.28
C GLY A 80 -1.23 -7.39 -5.32
N ASP A 81 -1.79 -7.45 -4.11
CA ASP A 81 -1.73 -8.65 -3.27
C ASP A 81 -2.66 -9.78 -3.78
N ASN A 82 -2.61 -10.03 -5.09
CA ASN A 82 -3.21 -11.20 -5.71
C ASN A 82 -2.33 -12.43 -5.46
N SER A 83 -2.50 -13.06 -4.30
CA SER A 83 -2.48 -14.52 -4.23
C SER A 83 -3.86 -14.98 -3.81
N ALA A 84 -4.69 -15.18 -4.83
CA ALA A 84 -6.04 -15.73 -4.83
C ALA A 84 -7.09 -14.90 -4.08
N GLU A 85 -7.99 -14.29 -4.87
CA GLU A 85 -9.36 -13.90 -4.54
C GLU A 85 -9.66 -12.43 -4.20
N ASP A 86 -8.74 -11.64 -3.63
CA ASP A 86 -9.09 -10.25 -3.26
C ASP A 86 -8.91 -9.20 -4.37
N PHE A 87 -9.97 -8.43 -4.62
CA PHE A 87 -9.99 -7.26 -5.49
C PHE A 87 -10.63 -6.07 -4.77
N VAL A 88 -10.53 -4.88 -5.37
CA VAL A 88 -11.18 -3.69 -4.82
C VAL A 88 -12.70 -3.83 -4.96
N LEU A 89 -13.38 -4.06 -3.84
CA LEU A 89 -14.84 -4.12 -3.77
C LEU A 89 -15.45 -2.72 -3.90
N TYR A 90 -14.78 -1.71 -3.36
CA TYR A 90 -15.27 -0.34 -3.32
C TYR A 90 -14.13 0.67 -3.15
N THR A 91 -14.28 1.82 -3.77
CA THR A 91 -13.38 2.98 -3.62
C THR A 91 -14.21 4.23 -3.37
N GLU A 92 -13.77 5.03 -2.42
CA GLU A 92 -14.32 6.35 -2.15
C GLU A 92 -13.20 7.34 -1.91
N ARG A 93 -13.31 8.54 -2.51
CA ARG A 93 -12.43 9.66 -2.18
C ARG A 93 -13.24 10.69 -1.40
N CYS A 94 -12.79 11.01 -0.19
CA CYS A 94 -13.30 12.12 0.60
C CYS A 94 -12.32 13.27 0.51
N ARG A 95 -12.77 14.39 -0.07
CA ARG A 95 -12.00 15.62 -0.18
C ARG A 95 -12.79 16.78 0.38
N GLU A 96 -12.20 17.47 1.33
CA GLU A 96 -12.66 18.79 1.80
C GLU A 96 -11.49 19.76 1.73
N ASP A 97 -11.72 20.93 1.13
CA ASP A 97 -10.69 21.95 1.02
C ASP A 97 -10.43 22.65 2.37
N TYR A 98 -9.31 23.38 2.42
CA TYR A 98 -8.90 24.21 3.54
C TYR A 98 -10.01 25.20 3.93
N VAL A 99 -10.19 25.40 5.25
CA VAL A 99 -11.12 26.39 5.78
C VAL A 99 -10.41 27.36 6.72
N LEU A 100 -10.76 28.64 6.62
CA LEU A 100 -10.22 29.72 7.47
C LEU A 100 -10.71 29.66 8.93
N ILE A 101 -11.52 28.65 9.26
CA ILE A 101 -12.03 28.41 10.61
C ILE A 101 -11.16 27.33 11.25
N PRO A 102 -10.54 27.57 12.42
CA PRO A 102 -9.69 26.60 13.10
C PRO A 102 -10.52 25.46 13.68
N GLN A 103 -10.79 24.47 12.84
CA GLN A 103 -11.51 23.26 13.18
C GLN A 103 -10.82 22.05 12.55
N ARG A 104 -10.96 20.90 13.22
CA ARG A 104 -10.69 19.60 12.59
C ARG A 104 -11.92 19.18 11.81
N LYS A 105 -11.71 18.53 10.68
CA LYS A 105 -12.77 17.89 9.91
C LYS A 105 -12.74 16.40 10.20
N GLU A 106 -13.92 15.80 10.27
CA GLU A 106 -14.09 14.38 10.50
C GLU A 106 -14.94 13.80 9.40
N HIS A 107 -14.52 12.66 8.85
CA HIS A 107 -15.32 11.87 7.93
C HIS A 107 -15.41 10.44 8.42
N ILE A 108 -16.62 9.89 8.39
CA ILE A 108 -16.86 8.49 8.73
C ILE A 108 -17.18 7.76 7.44
N PHE A 109 -16.20 7.01 6.96
CA PHE A 109 -16.37 6.06 5.89
C PHE A 109 -17.07 4.80 6.42
N GLN A 110 -18.04 4.29 5.67
CA GLN A 110 -18.73 3.05 5.99
C GLN A 110 -19.02 2.26 4.72
N TYR A 111 -18.64 0.98 4.73
CA TYR A 111 -18.96 0.04 3.67
C TYR A 111 -19.64 -1.20 4.25
N HIS A 112 -20.65 -1.70 3.54
CA HIS A 112 -21.28 -2.99 3.81
C HIS A 112 -21.08 -3.90 2.61
N LYS A 113 -20.67 -5.14 2.88
CA LYS A 113 -20.47 -6.13 1.82
C LYS A 113 -21.80 -6.55 1.19
N LYS A 114 -21.78 -6.90 -0.10
CA LYS A 114 -22.90 -7.62 -0.72
C LYS A 114 -22.95 -9.08 -0.21
N PRO A 115 -24.09 -9.79 -0.39
CA PRO A 115 -24.22 -11.17 0.10
C PRO A 115 -23.12 -12.12 -0.37
N ASN A 116 -22.63 -11.94 -1.59
CA ASN A 116 -21.59 -12.76 -2.22
C ASN A 116 -20.19 -12.15 -2.12
N GLU A 117 -19.96 -11.19 -1.23
CA GLU A 117 -18.64 -10.58 -1.03
C GLU A 117 -18.12 -10.93 0.36
N THR A 118 -16.80 -11.00 0.52
CA THR A 118 -16.12 -11.10 1.81
C THR A 118 -15.09 -9.99 1.90
N ILE A 119 -15.20 -9.14 2.92
CA ILE A 119 -14.21 -8.08 3.16
C ILE A 119 -12.96 -8.73 3.72
N THR A 120 -11.79 -8.36 3.22
CA THR A 120 -10.51 -8.85 3.72
C THR A 120 -9.59 -7.72 4.17
N GLY A 121 -9.86 -6.48 3.74
CA GLY A 121 -9.07 -5.34 4.16
C GLY A 121 -9.72 -4.00 3.86
N VAL A 122 -9.22 -2.97 4.54
CA VAL A 122 -9.42 -1.57 4.17
C VAL A 122 -8.08 -0.87 4.19
N LEU A 123 -7.78 -0.15 3.11
CA LEU A 123 -6.66 0.77 3.02
C LEU A 123 -7.22 2.19 3.03
N VAL A 124 -6.62 3.03 3.86
CA VAL A 124 -6.93 4.46 3.92
C VAL A 124 -5.67 5.16 3.47
N TYR A 125 -5.76 5.79 2.31
CA TYR A 125 -4.65 6.45 1.68
C TYR A 125 -4.80 7.96 1.86
N ASP A 126 -3.86 8.57 2.58
CA ASP A 126 -3.72 10.02 2.63
C ASP A 126 -3.13 10.50 1.30
N ASN A 127 -3.89 11.33 0.58
CA ASN A 127 -3.46 11.83 -0.73
C ASN A 127 -2.46 12.99 -0.61
N TRP A 128 -2.16 13.48 0.58
CA TRP A 128 -1.17 14.53 0.77
C TRP A 128 0.25 13.96 0.86
N ASP A 129 1.19 14.66 0.26
CA ASP A 129 2.60 14.30 0.12
C ASP A 129 3.49 14.87 1.24
N ASP A 130 2.88 15.54 2.22
CA ASP A 130 3.57 16.29 3.28
C ASP A 130 3.30 15.76 4.70
N ASP A 131 2.71 14.56 4.82
CA ASP A 131 2.33 13.93 6.10
C ASP A 131 1.35 14.76 6.96
N THR A 132 0.63 15.73 6.38
CA THR A 132 -0.29 16.61 7.13
C THR A 132 -1.79 16.31 6.97
N GLY A 133 -2.18 15.27 6.22
CA GLY A 133 -3.59 15.02 5.88
C GLY A 133 -4.46 14.60 7.06
N GLY A 134 -3.91 13.84 8.03
CA GLY A 134 -4.59 13.55 9.29
C GLY A 134 -4.37 12.13 9.81
N THR A 135 -5.31 11.64 10.61
CA THR A 135 -5.26 10.28 11.16
C THR A 135 -6.48 9.46 10.76
N ALA A 136 -6.28 8.17 10.55
CA ALA A 136 -7.32 7.21 10.25
C ALA A 136 -7.42 6.16 11.35
N HIS A 137 -8.64 5.89 11.82
CA HIS A 137 -8.91 4.89 12.84
C HIS A 137 -10.12 4.03 12.45
N ARG A 138 -9.95 2.70 12.49
CA ARG A 138 -11.07 1.77 12.37
C ARG A 138 -11.93 1.89 13.63
N ILE A 139 -13.22 2.13 13.45
CA ILE A 139 -14.16 2.32 14.57
C ILE A 139 -15.19 1.19 14.69
N ALA A 140 -15.41 0.40 13.62
CA ALA A 140 -16.25 -0.80 13.66
C ALA A 140 -15.95 -1.71 12.48
N GLY A 141 -16.32 -2.99 12.60
CA GLY A 141 -16.20 -3.95 11.52
C GLY A 141 -14.76 -4.37 11.22
N GLY A 142 -14.57 -5.14 10.14
CA GLY A 142 -13.28 -5.70 9.84
C GLY A 142 -13.28 -6.76 8.73
N PRO A 143 -12.10 -7.32 8.43
CA PRO A 143 -11.97 -8.52 7.62
C PRO A 143 -12.87 -9.66 8.15
N GLY A 144 -13.58 -10.34 7.24
CA GLY A 144 -14.54 -11.40 7.55
C GLY A 144 -15.91 -10.91 8.04
N GLU A 145 -16.06 -9.63 8.37
CA GLU A 145 -17.32 -9.07 8.86
C GLU A 145 -18.20 -8.50 7.74
N ASN A 146 -19.46 -8.24 8.05
CA ASN A 146 -20.44 -7.70 7.10
C ASN A 146 -20.23 -6.22 6.75
N CYS A 147 -19.46 -5.51 7.56
CA CYS A 147 -19.22 -4.08 7.37
C CYS A 147 -17.81 -3.69 7.82
N ILE A 148 -17.39 -2.51 7.38
CA ILE A 148 -16.22 -1.83 7.94
C ILE A 148 -16.52 -0.34 8.05
N LYS A 149 -16.10 0.26 9.16
CA LYS A 149 -16.20 1.70 9.42
C LYS A 149 -14.86 2.28 9.82
N VAL A 150 -14.49 3.36 9.16
CA VAL A 150 -13.24 4.08 9.43
C VAL A 150 -13.56 5.54 9.63
N LYS A 151 -13.06 6.11 10.73
CA LYS A 151 -13.07 7.56 10.96
C LYS A 151 -11.73 8.13 10.53
N VAL A 152 -11.75 9.13 9.67
CA VAL A 152 -10.60 10.00 9.41
C VAL A 152 -10.81 11.35 10.08
N THR A 153 -9.73 11.91 10.62
CA THR A 153 -9.73 13.19 11.32
C THR A 153 -8.58 14.04 10.78
N SER A 154 -8.90 15.20 10.22
CA SER A 154 -7.90 16.10 9.67
C SER A 154 -7.07 16.80 10.73
N GLN A 155 -5.94 17.37 10.31
CA GLN A 155 -5.30 18.44 11.07
C GLN A 155 -6.14 19.74 11.05
N ILE A 156 -5.85 20.64 11.99
CA ILE A 156 -6.56 21.92 12.14
C ILE A 156 -6.34 22.77 10.87
N LEU A 157 -7.41 23.42 10.39
CA LEU A 157 -7.45 24.33 9.22
C LEU A 157 -7.24 23.66 7.86
N ARG A 158 -6.54 22.53 7.79
CA ARG A 158 -5.96 21.98 6.57
C ARG A 158 -6.98 21.46 5.53
N GLY A 159 -8.18 21.04 5.97
CA GLY A 159 -9.09 20.24 5.13
C GLY A 159 -8.74 18.76 5.18
N MET A 160 -9.20 17.93 4.25
CA MET A 160 -8.81 16.53 4.14
C MET A 160 -8.81 16.04 2.69
N ASP A 161 -7.97 15.06 2.36
CA ASP A 161 -8.03 14.36 1.08
C ASP A 161 -7.61 12.90 1.28
N PHE A 162 -8.59 12.03 1.52
CA PHE A 162 -8.37 10.61 1.75
C PHE A 162 -9.04 9.77 0.66
N THR A 163 -8.35 8.70 0.23
CA THR A 163 -8.95 7.65 -0.60
C THR A 163 -9.07 6.36 0.21
N PHE A 164 -10.28 5.84 0.30
CA PHE A 164 -10.60 4.58 0.95
C PHE A 164 -10.69 3.48 -0.11
N PHE A 165 -9.98 2.38 0.11
CA PHE A 165 -10.10 1.17 -0.69
C PHE A 165 -10.55 0.03 0.20
N VAL A 166 -11.66 -0.61 -0.17
CA VAL A 166 -12.10 -1.85 0.48
C VAL A 166 -11.68 -3.02 -0.41
N TYR A 167 -10.92 -3.93 0.17
CA TYR A 167 -10.47 -5.15 -0.48
C TYR A 167 -11.31 -6.33 0.00
N GLY A 168 -11.50 -7.28 -0.91
CA GLY A 168 -12.23 -8.49 -0.62
C GLY A 168 -12.48 -9.32 -1.85
N HIS A 169 -13.07 -10.49 -1.65
CA HIS A 169 -13.35 -11.44 -2.72
C HIS A 169 -14.83 -11.70 -2.90
N LYS A 170 -15.19 -12.28 -4.05
CA LYS A 170 -16.55 -12.79 -4.31
C LYS A 170 -16.60 -14.28 -4.00
N CYS A 171 -17.60 -14.68 -3.24
CA CYS A 171 -17.92 -16.08 -2.92
C CYS A 171 -19.01 -16.61 -3.86
#